data_AF-A0A2Z4UTP8-F1
#
_entry.id   AF-A0A2Z4UTP8-F1
#
_cell.length_a   1.000
_cell.length_b   1.000
_cell.length_c   1.000
_cell.angle_alpha   90.00
_cell.angle_beta   90.00
_cell.angle_gamma   90.00
#
_symmetry.space_group_name_H-M   'P 1'
#
loop_
_entity.id
_entity.type
_entity.pdbx_description
1 polymer ?
#
loop_
_entity_poly.entity_id
_entity_poly.type
_entity_poly.pdbx_seq_one_letter_code
_entity_poly.pdbx_strand_id
1 'polypeptide(L)'
;MDNTVTALAGQIAQLDSIELAQLERMRHEALTVQAPWKAEYGAYQSGGWWTTSLMNASGKAADVTIGDCAAKPTELLAQMPATSALLDELGLNYMWVRLARLEPNAFLWEHRDYDDLDQIERHRLHIPLHTNTSAFLVTGGTKVHMTGGRIWRLTPTYAHGVCNLLGPDRIHLIADVYADDTYRRLARHPSLHPGTTEPLPSANHSVLAERLQAARNMAELGYTEAAERMLLRLFYAYALPEGTAYDLIAELHTSLGDMEAATRWTAAKQRLLVLTA
;
A
#
# COMPACT_ATOMS: atom_id res chain seq x y z
N MET A 1 -0.05 23.77 -15.36
CA MET A 1 0.10 22.78 -14.27
C MET A 1 -0.34 21.46 -14.85
N ASP A 2 0.58 20.51 -14.93
CA ASP A 2 0.48 19.28 -15.74
C ASP A 2 -0.77 18.47 -15.42
N ASN A 3 -1.51 18.04 -16.46
CA ASN A 3 -2.69 17.15 -16.31
C ASN A 3 -2.38 15.90 -15.48
N THR A 4 -1.12 15.45 -15.51
CA THR A 4 -0.59 14.31 -14.76
C THR A 4 -0.62 14.54 -13.24
N VAL A 5 -0.29 15.74 -12.76
CA VAL A 5 -0.31 16.08 -11.32
C VAL A 5 -1.75 16.14 -10.81
N THR A 6 -2.66 16.70 -11.61
CA THR A 6 -4.09 16.76 -11.28
C THR A 6 -4.72 15.36 -11.21
N ALA A 7 -4.36 14.47 -12.15
CA ALA A 7 -4.83 13.08 -12.14
C ALA A 7 -4.27 12.29 -10.95
N LEU A 8 -2.97 12.45 -10.65
CA LEU A 8 -2.32 11.79 -9.51
C LEU A 8 -2.87 12.28 -8.17
N ALA A 9 -3.20 13.57 -8.05
CA ALA A 9 -3.85 14.13 -6.86
C ALA A 9 -5.22 13.50 -6.56
N GLY A 10 -5.88 12.88 -7.55
CA GLY A 10 -7.08 12.06 -7.35
C GLY A 10 -6.80 10.69 -6.71
N GLN A 11 -5.59 10.16 -6.88
CA GLN A 11 -5.17 8.85 -6.37
C GLN A 11 -4.44 8.97 -5.03
N ILE A 12 -3.59 9.99 -4.88
CA ILE A 12 -2.83 10.25 -3.67
C ILE A 12 -2.62 11.75 -3.45
N ALA A 13 -2.84 12.22 -2.22
CA ALA A 13 -2.68 13.64 -1.87
C ALA A 13 -2.31 13.82 -0.40
N GLN A 14 -1.72 14.96 -0.07
CA GLN A 14 -1.53 15.47 1.28
C GLN A 14 -2.74 16.33 1.65
N LEU A 15 -3.36 16.04 2.80
CA LEU A 15 -4.56 16.73 3.27
C LEU A 15 -4.24 17.79 4.32
N ASP A 16 -3.33 17.48 5.25
CA ASP A 16 -2.99 18.38 6.36
C ASP A 16 -1.57 18.12 6.88
N SER A 17 -1.06 19.02 7.73
CA SER A 17 0.16 18.86 8.52
C SER A 17 -0.10 18.32 9.91
N ILE A 18 0.91 17.64 10.46
CA ILE A 18 0.97 17.26 11.87
C ILE A 18 2.19 17.96 12.47
N GLU A 19 2.01 18.57 13.64
CA GLU A 19 3.08 19.22 14.37
C GLU A 19 4.22 18.24 14.68
N LEU A 20 5.47 18.68 14.45
CA LEU A 20 6.64 17.80 14.56
C LEU A 20 6.74 17.15 15.94
N ALA A 21 6.47 17.90 17.01
CA ALA A 21 6.51 17.37 18.36
C ALA A 21 5.44 16.28 18.62
N GLN A 22 4.27 16.38 17.99
CA GLN A 22 3.22 15.36 18.09
C GLN A 22 3.62 14.11 17.28
N LEU A 23 4.14 14.31 16.07
CA LEU A 23 4.66 13.23 15.23
C LEU A 23 5.74 12.42 15.96
N GLU A 24 6.70 13.08 16.60
CA GLU A 24 7.80 12.39 17.29
C GLU A 24 7.31 11.59 18.51
N ARG A 25 6.28 12.05 19.22
CA ARG A 25 5.63 11.26 20.29
C ARG A 25 4.93 10.02 19.72
N MET A 26 4.16 10.15 18.65
CA MET A 26 3.51 9.02 18.00
C MET A 26 4.53 8.03 17.41
N ARG A 27 5.63 8.54 16.85
CA ARG A 27 6.76 7.73 16.37
C ARG A 27 7.34 6.92 17.52
N HIS A 28 7.62 7.56 18.66
CA HIS A 28 8.13 6.88 19.83
C HIS A 28 7.20 5.74 20.26
N GLU A 29 5.89 6.03 20.41
CA GLU A 29 4.88 5.01 20.74
C GLU A 29 4.90 3.83 19.77
N ALA A 30 4.86 4.08 18.46
CA ALA A 30 4.84 3.03 17.45
C ALA A 30 6.13 2.18 17.41
N LEU A 31 7.26 2.75 17.81
CA LEU A 31 8.54 2.05 17.88
C LEU A 31 8.74 1.25 19.17
N THR A 32 8.13 1.66 20.28
CA THR A 32 8.37 1.03 21.60
C THR A 32 7.24 0.15 22.10
N VAL A 33 6.01 0.35 21.60
CA VAL A 33 4.84 -0.41 22.06
C VAL A 33 4.98 -1.90 21.73
N GLN A 34 4.61 -2.75 22.68
CA GLN A 34 4.57 -4.20 22.49
C GLN A 34 3.27 -4.57 21.79
N ALA A 35 3.31 -4.66 20.46
CA ALA A 35 2.14 -4.94 19.64
C ALA A 35 2.12 -6.38 19.10
N PRO A 36 0.94 -7.02 19.02
CA PRO A 36 0.78 -8.34 18.43
C PRO A 36 0.74 -8.24 16.89
N TRP A 37 1.89 -7.99 16.26
CA TRP A 37 2.02 -7.92 14.80
C TRP A 37 1.55 -9.21 14.12
N LYS A 38 0.75 -9.08 13.07
CA LYS A 38 0.22 -10.18 12.26
C LYS A 38 0.58 -10.00 10.80
N ALA A 39 0.96 -11.08 10.15
CA ALA A 39 1.06 -11.18 8.70
C ALA A 39 -0.24 -11.79 8.19
N GLU A 40 -0.99 -11.02 7.41
CA GLU A 40 -2.19 -11.46 6.71
C GLU A 40 -2.09 -11.03 5.24
N TYR A 41 -3.07 -11.43 4.42
CA TYR A 41 -3.13 -11.08 3.00
C TYR A 41 -1.90 -11.59 2.22
N GLY A 42 -1.46 -12.82 2.50
CA GLY A 42 -0.20 -13.38 1.94
C GLY A 42 -0.10 -13.29 0.41
N ALA A 43 -1.21 -13.43 -0.30
CA ALA A 43 -1.22 -13.33 -1.77
C ALA A 43 -0.94 -11.91 -2.31
N TYR A 44 -0.97 -10.88 -1.46
CA TYR A 44 -0.70 -9.49 -1.80
C TYR A 44 0.75 -9.09 -1.53
N GLN A 45 1.56 -9.93 -0.88
CA GLN A 45 2.88 -9.52 -0.39
C GLN A 45 4.01 -10.52 -0.72
N SER A 46 5.25 -10.03 -0.61
CA SER A 46 6.47 -10.86 -0.68
C SER A 46 6.88 -11.51 0.65
N GLY A 47 6.16 -11.21 1.74
CA GLY A 47 6.67 -11.30 3.11
C GLY A 47 7.18 -9.94 3.61
N GLY A 48 7.23 -9.77 4.94
CA GLY A 48 7.71 -8.56 5.60
C GLY A 48 6.67 -7.45 5.76
N TRP A 49 5.41 -7.70 5.38
CA TRP A 49 4.27 -6.83 5.71
C TRP A 49 3.56 -7.32 6.96
N TRP A 50 3.47 -6.44 7.96
CA TRP A 50 2.86 -6.71 9.24
C TRP A 50 1.88 -5.62 9.65
N THR A 51 0.76 -6.00 10.24
CA THR A 51 -0.21 -5.06 10.77
C THR A 51 -0.61 -5.39 12.20
N THR A 52 -1.10 -4.38 12.91
CA THR A 52 -1.74 -4.52 14.22
C THR A 52 -2.77 -3.41 14.39
N SER A 53 -3.92 -3.73 14.98
CA SER A 53 -5.08 -2.84 14.99
C SER A 53 -5.12 -1.97 16.25
N LEU A 54 -5.33 -0.67 16.05
CA LEU A 54 -5.59 0.32 17.10
C LEU A 54 -7.08 0.57 17.30
N MET A 55 -7.87 0.45 16.22
CA MET A 55 -9.33 0.47 16.26
C MET A 55 -9.89 -0.49 15.21
N ASN A 56 -10.87 -1.30 15.57
CA ASN A 56 -11.54 -2.26 14.68
C ASN A 56 -12.90 -2.72 15.25
N ALA A 57 -13.56 -3.67 14.59
CA ALA A 57 -14.84 -4.22 15.04
C ALA A 57 -14.75 -4.98 16.38
N SER A 58 -13.70 -5.78 16.56
CA SER A 58 -13.58 -6.70 17.70
C SER A 58 -13.02 -6.05 18.97
N GLY A 59 -12.29 -4.95 18.85
CA GLY A 59 -11.53 -4.31 19.93
C GLY A 59 -10.21 -5.03 20.25
N LYS A 60 -9.78 -5.98 19.42
CA LYS A 60 -8.57 -6.78 19.64
C LYS A 60 -7.46 -6.35 18.66
N ALA A 61 -6.27 -6.04 19.19
CA ALA A 61 -5.16 -5.58 18.35
C ALA A 61 -4.59 -6.64 17.39
N ALA A 62 -4.81 -7.92 17.68
CA ALA A 62 -4.41 -9.05 16.84
C ALA A 62 -5.42 -9.38 15.73
N ASP A 63 -6.61 -8.77 15.75
CA ASP A 63 -7.59 -8.90 14.68
C ASP A 63 -7.27 -7.86 13.60
N VAL A 64 -6.80 -8.32 12.45
CA VAL A 64 -6.29 -7.48 11.35
C VAL A 64 -7.05 -7.71 10.03
N THR A 65 -8.16 -8.46 10.08
CA THR A 65 -9.00 -8.74 8.92
C THR A 65 -9.99 -7.61 8.72
N ILE A 66 -9.76 -6.79 7.70
CA ILE A 66 -10.56 -5.61 7.40
C ILE A 66 -11.97 -5.99 6.93
N GLY A 67 -12.96 -5.27 7.44
CA GLY A 67 -14.37 -5.37 7.06
C GLY A 67 -15.14 -4.11 7.45
N ASP A 68 -16.37 -3.94 6.96
CA ASP A 68 -17.22 -2.82 7.35
C ASP A 68 -17.56 -2.87 8.85
N CYS A 69 -17.28 -1.78 9.56
CA CYS A 69 -17.66 -1.64 10.97
C CYS A 69 -17.58 -0.19 11.46
N ALA A 70 -18.32 0.12 12.53
CA ALA A 70 -17.99 1.24 13.38
C ALA A 70 -16.85 0.82 14.33
N ALA A 71 -15.65 1.40 14.15
CA ALA A 71 -14.48 0.99 14.90
C ALA A 71 -14.60 1.32 16.39
N LYS A 72 -14.11 0.42 17.24
CA LYS A 72 -13.89 0.69 18.67
C LYS A 72 -12.39 0.55 19.00
N PRO A 73 -11.87 1.29 20.00
CA PRO A 73 -10.47 1.25 20.36
C PRO A 73 -10.05 -0.13 20.88
N THR A 74 -8.80 -0.51 20.61
CA THR A 74 -8.17 -1.72 21.18
C THR A 74 -7.36 -1.39 22.44
N GLU A 75 -7.02 -2.41 23.22
CA GLU A 75 -6.11 -2.29 24.36
C GLU A 75 -4.71 -1.76 23.98
N LEU A 76 -4.32 -1.90 22.71
CA LEU A 76 -3.05 -1.37 22.21
C LEU A 76 -3.11 0.16 22.09
N LEU A 77 -4.21 0.73 21.61
CA LEU A 77 -4.37 2.19 21.51
C LEU A 77 -4.32 2.87 22.87
N ALA A 78 -4.81 2.22 23.93
CA ALA A 78 -4.73 2.74 25.30
C ALA A 78 -3.27 2.94 25.78
N GLN A 79 -2.29 2.28 25.17
CA GLN A 79 -0.87 2.43 25.44
C GLN A 79 -0.19 3.50 24.55
N MET A 80 -0.95 4.13 23.66
CA MET A 80 -0.46 5.10 22.67
C MET A 80 -1.20 6.45 22.80
N PRO A 81 -1.05 7.18 23.92
CA PRO A 81 -1.84 8.36 24.23
C PRO A 81 -1.69 9.52 23.22
N ALA A 82 -0.52 9.76 22.64
CA ALA A 82 -0.33 10.78 21.61
C ALA A 82 -1.05 10.40 20.30
N THR A 83 -1.02 9.12 19.95
CA THR A 83 -1.77 8.59 18.80
C THR A 83 -3.28 8.68 19.04
N SER A 84 -3.75 8.29 20.23
CA SER A 84 -5.17 8.43 20.63
C SER A 84 -5.62 9.88 20.56
N ALA A 85 -4.84 10.81 21.13
CA ALA A 85 -5.16 12.23 21.12
C ALA A 85 -5.29 12.80 19.71
N LEU A 86 -4.42 12.41 18.76
CA LEU A 86 -4.55 12.82 17.36
C LEU A 86 -5.84 12.26 16.74
N LEU A 87 -6.16 10.99 16.97
CA LEU A 87 -7.37 10.37 16.40
C LEU A 87 -8.64 11.05 16.93
N ASP A 88 -8.66 11.39 18.22
CA ASP A 88 -9.74 12.14 18.87
C ASP A 88 -9.86 13.57 18.33
N GLU A 89 -8.73 14.26 18.15
CA GLU A 89 -8.65 15.61 17.57
C GLU A 89 -9.20 15.66 16.14
N LEU A 90 -8.82 14.68 15.32
CA LEU A 90 -9.32 14.57 13.94
C LEU A 90 -10.83 14.28 13.88
N GLY A 91 -11.37 13.58 14.89
CA GLY A 91 -12.81 13.36 15.05
C GLY A 91 -13.49 12.68 13.86
N LEU A 92 -12.76 11.85 13.10
CA LEU A 92 -13.24 11.20 11.89
C LEU A 92 -14.13 9.99 12.21
N ASN A 93 -14.99 9.62 11.26
CA ASN A 93 -15.75 8.38 11.33
C ASN A 93 -14.86 7.18 10.93
N TYR A 94 -14.15 6.62 11.92
CA TYR A 94 -13.20 5.53 11.71
C TYR A 94 -13.90 4.19 11.41
N MET A 95 -13.52 3.57 10.30
CA MET A 95 -13.83 2.18 9.97
C MET A 95 -12.77 1.25 10.58
N TRP A 96 -11.49 1.56 10.37
CA TRP A 96 -10.34 0.84 10.94
C TRP A 96 -9.19 1.79 11.18
N VAL A 97 -8.41 1.55 12.23
CA VAL A 97 -7.11 2.21 12.46
C VAL A 97 -6.08 1.14 12.80
N ARG A 98 -4.94 1.16 12.12
CA ARG A 98 -3.87 0.16 12.29
C ARG A 98 -2.48 0.76 12.14
N LEU A 99 -1.50 0.16 12.80
CA LEU A 99 -0.10 0.34 12.42
C LEU A 99 0.22 -0.69 11.33
N ALA A 100 0.97 -0.25 10.32
CA ALA A 100 1.44 -1.09 9.25
C ALA A 100 2.95 -0.95 9.09
N ARG A 101 3.65 -2.06 9.29
CA ARG A 101 5.10 -2.20 9.19
C ARG A 101 5.45 -2.91 7.88
N LEU A 102 6.43 -2.37 7.19
CA LEU A 102 7.03 -2.95 5.99
C LEU A 102 8.54 -3.06 6.20
N GLU A 103 9.05 -4.27 6.30
CA GLU A 103 10.46 -4.59 6.52
C GLU A 103 11.33 -4.24 5.29
N PRO A 104 12.67 -4.17 5.42
CA PRO A 104 13.57 -4.08 4.29
C PRO A 104 13.38 -5.25 3.30
N ASN A 105 13.50 -4.96 2.00
CA ASN A 105 13.27 -5.89 0.90
C ASN A 105 11.86 -6.52 0.87
N ALA A 106 10.87 -5.84 1.45
CA ALA A 106 9.46 -6.24 1.42
C ALA A 106 8.63 -5.43 0.41
N PHE A 107 7.61 -6.08 -0.15
CA PHE A 107 6.77 -5.58 -1.22
C PHE A 107 5.31 -6.00 -1.00
N LEU A 108 4.38 -5.09 -1.31
CA LEU A 108 2.96 -5.36 -1.53
C LEU A 108 2.68 -5.24 -3.02
N TRP A 109 2.33 -6.31 -3.70
CA TRP A 109 2.14 -6.35 -5.16
C TRP A 109 1.05 -5.39 -5.65
N GLU A 110 1.05 -5.10 -6.95
CA GLU A 110 0.06 -4.21 -7.56
C GLU A 110 -1.37 -4.73 -7.31
N HIS A 111 -2.20 -3.95 -6.62
CA HIS A 111 -3.56 -4.35 -6.26
C HIS A 111 -4.51 -3.16 -6.18
N ARG A 112 -5.81 -3.47 -6.08
CA ARG A 112 -6.88 -2.57 -5.67
C ARG A 112 -7.51 -3.12 -4.38
N ASP A 113 -8.05 -2.22 -3.56
CA ASP A 113 -8.77 -2.57 -2.34
C ASP A 113 -10.27 -2.28 -2.43
N TYR A 114 -10.99 -2.73 -1.40
CA TYR A 114 -12.40 -2.47 -1.10
C TYR A 114 -13.45 -3.18 -1.96
N ASP A 115 -13.05 -4.13 -2.82
CA ASP A 115 -14.02 -4.89 -3.63
C ASP A 115 -14.98 -5.72 -2.78
N ASP A 116 -14.45 -6.37 -1.74
CA ASP A 116 -15.21 -7.23 -0.83
C ASP A 116 -16.02 -6.44 0.23
N LEU A 117 -16.08 -5.10 0.12
CA LEU A 117 -16.74 -4.23 1.08
C LEU A 117 -18.01 -3.59 0.50
N ASP A 118 -18.87 -3.09 1.39
CA ASP A 118 -20.10 -2.41 0.98
C ASP A 118 -19.80 -1.17 0.12
N GLN A 119 -20.73 -0.78 -0.75
CA GLN A 119 -20.58 0.42 -1.60
C GLN A 119 -20.87 1.72 -0.81
N ILE A 120 -20.01 1.99 0.17
CA ILE A 120 -20.03 3.17 1.04
C ILE A 120 -18.76 3.98 0.77
N GLU A 121 -18.92 5.28 0.53
CA GLU A 121 -17.78 6.16 0.30
C GLU A 121 -16.85 6.17 1.52
N ARG A 122 -15.58 5.84 1.27
CA ARG A 122 -14.54 5.71 2.29
C ARG A 122 -13.18 6.09 1.71
N HIS A 123 -12.27 6.51 2.57
CA HIS A 123 -10.94 6.97 2.17
C HIS A 123 -9.87 6.38 3.10
N ARG A 124 -8.69 6.08 2.54
CA ARG A 124 -7.55 5.58 3.33
C ARG A 124 -6.59 6.70 3.64
N LEU A 125 -6.42 6.98 4.92
CA LEU A 125 -5.44 7.93 5.42
C LEU A 125 -4.17 7.21 5.85
N HIS A 126 -3.03 7.83 5.61
CA HIS A 126 -1.72 7.40 6.07
C HIS A 126 -1.03 8.54 6.80
N ILE A 127 -0.43 8.23 7.95
CA ILE A 127 0.48 9.11 8.66
C ILE A 127 1.81 8.36 8.81
N PRO A 128 2.85 8.73 8.03
CA PRO A 128 4.16 8.10 8.13
C PRO A 128 4.83 8.41 9.47
N LEU A 129 5.01 7.40 10.32
CA LEU A 129 5.62 7.53 11.65
C LEU A 129 7.11 7.20 11.62
N HIS A 130 7.51 6.19 10.87
CA HIS A 130 8.91 5.87 10.56
C HIS A 130 9.00 5.49 9.09
N THR A 131 9.80 6.20 8.31
CA THR A 131 9.88 6.01 6.86
C THR A 131 11.28 6.39 6.39
N ASN A 132 11.63 5.97 5.18
CA ASN A 132 12.92 6.21 4.56
C ASN A 132 12.73 6.37 3.04
N THR A 133 13.68 6.96 2.34
CA THR A 133 13.57 7.26 0.90
C THR A 133 13.52 6.02 0.01
N SER A 134 13.93 4.86 0.52
CA SER A 134 13.80 3.57 -0.17
C SER A 134 12.43 2.91 0.03
N ALA A 135 11.56 3.50 0.86
CA ALA A 135 10.18 3.10 1.05
C ALA A 135 9.22 4.05 0.30
N PHE A 136 8.55 3.53 -0.71
CA PHE A 136 7.67 4.31 -1.57
C PHE A 136 6.47 3.50 -2.08
N LEU A 137 5.38 4.20 -2.31
CA LEU A 137 4.18 3.67 -2.98
C LEU A 137 4.30 3.96 -4.48
N VAL A 138 3.79 3.08 -5.32
CA VAL A 138 3.61 3.34 -6.75
C VAL A 138 2.12 3.34 -7.06
N THR A 139 1.66 4.38 -7.76
CA THR A 139 0.31 4.49 -8.30
C THR A 139 0.33 5.43 -9.51
N GLY A 140 -0.49 5.16 -10.53
CA GLY A 140 -0.48 5.95 -11.77
C GLY A 140 0.89 6.06 -12.45
N GLY A 141 1.72 5.00 -12.38
CA GLY A 141 3.08 5.01 -12.92
C GLY A 141 4.05 5.97 -12.24
N THR A 142 3.74 6.42 -11.01
CA THR A 142 4.55 7.39 -10.26
C THR A 142 4.93 6.83 -8.90
N LYS A 143 6.21 6.94 -8.54
CA LYS A 143 6.70 6.69 -7.17
C LYS A 143 6.29 7.85 -6.28
N VAL A 144 5.80 7.55 -5.09
CA VAL A 144 5.45 8.53 -4.07
C VAL A 144 6.09 8.14 -2.75
N HIS A 145 7.03 8.98 -2.30
CA HIS A 145 7.60 8.87 -0.96
C HIS A 145 6.77 9.68 0.01
N MET A 146 6.01 8.98 0.85
CA MET A 146 5.15 9.61 1.85
C MET A 146 5.99 10.04 3.06
N THR A 147 6.28 11.34 3.14
CA THR A 147 7.06 11.91 4.24
C THR A 147 6.23 12.06 5.52
N GLY A 148 6.89 11.98 6.68
CA GLY A 148 6.28 12.28 7.98
C GLY A 148 5.84 13.75 8.11
N GLY A 149 5.01 14.02 9.13
CA GLY A 149 4.49 15.37 9.42
C GLY A 149 3.30 15.77 8.54
N ARG A 150 2.72 14.81 7.81
CA ARG A 150 1.60 15.02 6.89
C ARG A 150 0.57 13.91 7.05
N ILE A 151 -0.70 14.27 6.89
CA ILE A 151 -1.79 13.32 6.67
C ILE A 151 -1.91 13.13 5.16
N TRP A 152 -1.71 11.90 4.70
CA TRP A 152 -1.83 11.54 3.31
C TRP A 152 -3.15 10.79 3.08
N ARG A 153 -3.85 11.08 1.98
CA ARG A 153 -4.97 10.27 1.49
C ARG A 153 -4.50 9.43 0.32
N LEU A 154 -4.67 8.12 0.42
CA LEU A 154 -4.65 7.19 -0.69
C LEU A 154 -6.10 6.86 -1.07
N THR A 155 -6.38 6.79 -2.37
CA THR A 155 -7.62 6.25 -2.92
C THR A 155 -7.33 4.85 -3.42
N PRO A 156 -7.48 3.81 -2.58
CA PRO A 156 -6.91 2.50 -2.84
C PRO A 156 -7.73 1.66 -3.82
N THR A 157 -8.86 2.20 -4.32
CA THR A 157 -9.58 1.66 -5.47
C THR A 157 -8.83 1.87 -6.78
N TYR A 158 -7.82 2.76 -6.84
CA TYR A 158 -6.85 2.80 -7.93
C TYR A 158 -5.74 1.78 -7.70
N ALA A 159 -5.22 1.20 -8.79
CA ALA A 159 -4.12 0.24 -8.71
C ALA A 159 -2.89 0.88 -8.05
N HIS A 160 -2.35 0.19 -7.06
CA HIS A 160 -1.19 0.65 -6.31
C HIS A 160 -0.39 -0.51 -5.72
N GLY A 161 0.84 -0.22 -5.30
CA GLY A 161 1.70 -1.14 -4.56
C GLY A 161 2.69 -0.36 -3.69
N VAL A 162 3.31 -0.99 -2.72
CA VAL A 162 4.33 -0.34 -1.86
C VAL A 162 5.52 -1.27 -1.62
N CYS A 163 6.72 -0.71 -1.63
CA CYS A 163 7.93 -1.43 -1.27
C CYS A 163 8.76 -0.66 -0.23
N ASN A 164 9.69 -1.38 0.41
CA ASN A 164 10.78 -0.83 1.21
C ASN A 164 12.05 -1.57 0.81
N LEU A 165 12.93 -0.93 0.05
CA LEU A 165 14.04 -1.64 -0.60
C LEU A 165 15.21 -1.92 0.34
N LEU A 166 15.71 -0.89 1.03
CA LEU A 166 16.98 -0.95 1.75
C LEU A 166 16.81 -0.94 3.28
N GLY A 167 15.69 -0.43 3.78
CA GLY A 167 15.46 -0.27 5.21
C GLY A 167 15.84 1.11 5.76
N PRO A 168 15.64 1.37 7.07
CA PRO A 168 15.05 0.49 8.09
C PRO A 168 13.55 0.21 7.87
N ASP A 169 12.90 -0.53 8.76
CA ASP A 169 11.45 -0.76 8.74
C ASP A 169 10.67 0.53 8.48
N ARG A 170 9.64 0.46 7.64
CA ARG A 170 8.70 1.56 7.43
C ARG A 170 7.44 1.30 8.22
N ILE A 171 7.06 2.20 9.12
CA ILE A 171 5.85 2.14 9.93
C ILE A 171 4.95 3.34 9.64
N HIS A 172 3.76 3.07 9.12
CA HIS A 172 2.71 4.08 8.95
C HIS A 172 1.54 3.76 9.88
N LEU A 173 0.91 4.79 10.44
CA LEU A 173 -0.46 4.70 10.92
C LEU A 173 -1.39 4.78 9.71
N ILE A 174 -2.28 3.82 9.56
CA ILE A 174 -3.26 3.76 8.48
C ILE A 174 -4.65 3.83 9.11
N ALA A 175 -5.48 4.74 8.63
CA ALA A 175 -6.88 4.87 9.05
C ALA A 175 -7.80 4.81 7.84
N ASP A 176 -8.67 3.82 7.79
CA ASP A 176 -9.77 3.78 6.83
C ASP A 176 -10.96 4.50 7.47
N VAL A 177 -11.48 5.53 6.80
CA VAL A 177 -12.53 6.41 7.33
C VAL A 177 -13.70 6.53 6.37
N TYR A 178 -14.92 6.52 6.90
CA TYR A 178 -16.10 6.80 6.12
C TYR A 178 -16.20 8.30 5.79
N ALA A 179 -16.71 8.63 4.61
CA ALA A 179 -16.85 10.00 4.19
C ALA A 179 -18.04 10.69 4.88
N ASP A 180 -17.75 11.69 5.70
CA ASP A 180 -18.72 12.59 6.31
C ASP A 180 -18.27 14.06 6.20
N ASP A 181 -18.97 14.97 6.88
CA ASP A 181 -18.61 16.39 6.87
C ASP A 181 -17.25 16.68 7.51
N THR A 182 -16.82 15.87 8.48
CA THR A 182 -15.52 16.01 9.13
C THR A 182 -14.40 15.62 8.19
N TYR A 183 -14.53 14.47 7.52
CA TYR A 183 -13.60 14.10 6.45
C TYR A 183 -13.58 15.14 5.32
N ARG A 184 -14.75 15.61 4.86
CA ARG A 184 -14.83 16.65 3.83
C ARG A 184 -14.15 17.95 4.24
N ARG A 185 -14.15 18.31 5.53
CA ARG A 185 -13.38 19.46 6.05
C ARG A 185 -11.87 19.23 5.99
N LEU A 186 -11.41 18.05 6.42
CA LEU A 186 -10.00 17.67 6.33
C LEU A 186 -9.51 17.66 4.88
N ALA A 187 -10.32 17.14 3.95
CA ALA A 187 -9.96 16.96 2.55
C ALA A 187 -10.26 18.17 1.65
N ARG A 188 -10.51 19.38 2.21
CA ARG A 188 -10.90 20.56 1.41
C ARG A 188 -9.84 21.02 0.42
N HIS A 189 -8.57 20.90 0.79
CA HIS A 189 -7.44 21.47 0.05
C HIS A 189 -6.36 20.42 -0.18
N PRO A 190 -6.65 19.35 -0.96
CA PRO A 190 -5.65 18.34 -1.26
C PRO A 190 -4.51 18.98 -2.04
N SER A 191 -3.28 18.63 -1.67
CA SER A 191 -2.07 19.09 -2.35
C SER A 191 -1.12 17.94 -2.58
N LEU A 192 -0.23 18.07 -3.55
CA LEU A 192 0.83 17.08 -3.79
C LEU A 192 2.12 17.84 -4.06
N HIS A 193 3.04 17.83 -3.11
CA HIS A 193 4.31 18.53 -3.27
C HIS A 193 5.20 17.83 -4.31
N PRO A 194 5.74 18.54 -5.33
CA PRO A 194 6.51 17.93 -6.40
C PRO A 194 7.72 17.09 -5.94
N GLY A 195 8.36 17.49 -4.83
CA GLY A 195 9.50 16.75 -4.27
C GLY A 195 9.16 15.41 -3.61
N THR A 196 7.89 15.03 -3.59
CA THR A 196 7.42 13.74 -3.01
C THR A 196 7.10 12.71 -4.09
N THR A 197 7.13 13.10 -5.36
CA THR A 197 6.71 12.29 -6.50
C THR A 197 7.82 12.18 -7.54
N GLU A 198 8.06 10.98 -8.04
CA GLU A 198 9.01 10.69 -9.12
C GLU A 198 8.31 9.81 -10.16
N PRO A 199 8.00 10.33 -11.37
CA PRO A 199 7.45 9.52 -12.45
C PRO A 199 8.40 8.36 -12.79
N LEU A 200 7.86 7.15 -12.91
CA LEU A 200 8.66 6.01 -13.34
C LEU A 200 8.95 6.10 -14.85
N PRO A 201 10.10 5.59 -15.31
CA PRO A 201 10.38 5.49 -16.73
C PRO A 201 9.39 4.52 -17.41
N SER A 202 8.98 4.80 -18.64
CA SER A 202 8.20 3.84 -19.42
C SER A 202 9.06 2.64 -19.83
N ALA A 203 8.47 1.44 -19.87
CA ALA A 203 9.07 0.27 -20.48
C ALA A 203 8.47 0.06 -21.87
N ASN A 204 9.32 0.03 -22.90
CA ASN A 204 8.87 -0.38 -24.23
C ASN A 204 8.89 -1.91 -24.36
N HIS A 205 8.37 -2.41 -25.48
CA HIS A 205 8.29 -3.85 -25.75
C HIS A 205 9.66 -4.56 -25.68
N SER A 206 10.75 -3.92 -26.13
CA SER A 206 12.10 -4.52 -26.07
C SER A 206 12.54 -4.73 -24.64
N VAL A 207 12.35 -3.73 -23.77
CA VAL A 207 12.69 -3.83 -22.35
C VAL A 207 11.91 -4.96 -21.68
N LEU A 208 10.61 -5.06 -21.93
CA LEU A 208 9.77 -6.11 -21.35
C LEU A 208 10.17 -7.51 -21.87
N ALA A 209 10.45 -7.64 -23.17
CA ALA A 209 10.92 -8.89 -23.76
C ALA A 209 12.27 -9.34 -23.17
N GLU A 210 13.21 -8.42 -22.95
CA GLU A 210 14.49 -8.71 -22.28
C GLU A 210 14.28 -9.19 -20.84
N ARG A 211 13.38 -8.55 -20.08
CA ARG A 211 13.06 -8.97 -18.70
C ARG A 211 12.38 -10.32 -18.66
N LEU A 212 11.47 -10.60 -19.58
CA LEU A 212 10.83 -11.90 -19.72
C LEU A 212 11.84 -12.99 -20.09
N GLN A 213 12.77 -12.70 -21.02
CA GLN A 213 13.82 -13.65 -21.37
C GLN A 213 14.75 -13.95 -20.19
N ALA A 214 15.12 -12.93 -19.40
CA ALA A 214 15.88 -13.14 -18.17
C ALA A 214 15.11 -14.02 -17.16
N ALA A 215 13.80 -13.82 -17.04
CA ALA A 215 12.94 -14.64 -16.18
C ALA A 215 12.87 -16.09 -16.66
N ARG A 216 12.77 -16.32 -17.98
CA ARG A 216 12.84 -17.67 -18.59
C ARG A 216 14.14 -18.37 -18.24
N ASN A 217 15.27 -17.70 -18.45
CA ASN A 217 16.59 -18.26 -18.13
C ASN A 217 16.70 -18.64 -16.63
N MET A 218 16.13 -17.84 -15.73
CA MET A 218 16.10 -18.16 -14.30
C MET A 218 15.22 -19.38 -14.01
N ALA A 219 14.03 -19.46 -14.61
CA ALA A 219 13.10 -20.56 -14.42
C ALA A 219 13.65 -21.89 -14.95
N GLU A 220 14.31 -21.88 -16.12
CA GLU A 220 14.99 -23.06 -16.68
C GLU A 220 16.12 -23.60 -15.78
N LEU A 221 16.73 -22.72 -14.98
CA LEU A 221 17.71 -23.08 -13.96
C LEU A 221 17.09 -23.53 -12.62
N GLY A 222 15.76 -23.62 -12.55
CA GLY A 222 15.02 -24.05 -11.35
C GLY A 222 14.65 -22.91 -10.39
N TYR A 223 14.88 -21.65 -10.76
CA TYR A 223 14.58 -20.48 -9.91
C TYR A 223 13.25 -19.81 -10.27
N THR A 224 12.20 -20.60 -10.49
CA THR A 224 10.88 -20.11 -10.96
C THR A 224 10.30 -19.03 -10.05
N GLU A 225 10.26 -19.23 -8.74
CA GLU A 225 9.71 -18.23 -7.81
C GLU A 225 10.49 -16.90 -7.84
N ALA A 226 11.82 -16.98 -7.99
CA ALA A 226 12.65 -15.78 -8.12
C ALA A 226 12.39 -15.05 -9.44
N ALA A 227 12.13 -15.80 -10.52
CA ALA A 227 11.74 -15.25 -11.82
C ALA A 227 10.39 -14.51 -11.73
N GLU A 228 9.39 -15.10 -11.09
CA GLU A 228 8.08 -14.47 -10.83
C GLU A 228 8.23 -13.19 -10.01
N ARG A 229 8.97 -13.24 -8.90
CA ARG A 229 9.23 -12.06 -8.04
C ARG A 229 9.98 -10.97 -8.79
N MET A 230 10.91 -11.32 -9.68
CA MET A 230 11.60 -10.35 -10.52
C MET A 230 10.62 -9.61 -11.45
N LEU A 231 9.70 -10.34 -12.08
CA LEU A 231 8.69 -9.76 -12.97
C LEU A 231 7.68 -8.89 -12.19
N LEU A 232 7.21 -9.33 -11.02
CA LEU A 232 6.37 -8.52 -10.13
C LEU A 232 7.03 -7.20 -9.75
N ARG A 233 8.35 -7.21 -9.50
CA ARG A 233 9.12 -6.02 -9.13
C ARG A 233 9.22 -4.99 -10.25
N LEU A 234 8.92 -5.34 -11.51
CA LEU A 234 8.92 -4.37 -12.61
C LEU A 234 7.93 -3.23 -12.40
N PHE A 235 6.82 -3.49 -11.69
CA PHE A 235 5.86 -2.45 -11.28
C PHE A 235 6.51 -1.30 -10.50
N TYR A 236 7.58 -1.57 -9.76
CA TYR A 236 8.33 -0.56 -8.99
C TYR A 236 9.45 0.12 -9.77
N ALA A 237 9.76 -0.39 -10.96
CA ALA A 237 10.87 0.07 -11.79
C ALA A 237 10.39 0.86 -13.01
N TYR A 238 9.16 0.59 -13.48
CA TYR A 238 8.63 1.16 -14.72
C TYR A 238 7.17 1.61 -14.57
N ALA A 239 6.79 2.65 -15.30
CA ALA A 239 5.40 3.04 -15.50
C ALA A 239 4.74 2.03 -16.45
N LEU A 240 4.22 0.94 -15.90
CA LEU A 240 3.58 -0.14 -16.64
C LEU A 240 2.07 0.10 -16.77
N PRO A 241 1.44 -0.35 -17.88
CA PRO A 241 0.01 -0.58 -17.90
C PRO A 241 -0.42 -1.53 -16.77
N GLU A 242 -1.61 -1.30 -16.22
CA GLU A 242 -2.14 -2.06 -15.09
C GLU A 242 -2.13 -3.57 -15.36
N GLY A 243 -1.54 -4.32 -14.43
CA GLY A 243 -1.46 -5.78 -14.48
C GLY A 243 -0.46 -6.38 -15.47
N THR A 244 0.36 -5.57 -16.13
CA THR A 244 1.41 -6.04 -17.06
C THR A 244 2.35 -7.05 -16.40
N ALA A 245 2.69 -6.87 -15.13
CA ALA A 245 3.58 -7.79 -14.42
C ALA A 245 2.98 -9.20 -14.32
N TYR A 246 1.67 -9.30 -14.08
CA TYR A 246 0.96 -10.58 -14.04
C TYR A 246 0.88 -11.23 -15.42
N ASP A 247 0.64 -10.44 -16.48
CA ASP A 247 0.61 -10.96 -17.86
C ASP A 247 1.97 -11.55 -18.27
N LEU A 248 3.07 -10.88 -17.94
CA LEU A 248 4.42 -11.38 -18.20
C LEU A 248 4.70 -12.71 -17.48
N ILE A 249 4.17 -12.89 -16.27
CA ILE A 249 4.35 -14.14 -15.53
C ILE A 249 3.48 -15.26 -16.13
N ALA A 250 2.26 -14.95 -16.56
CA ALA A 250 1.43 -15.91 -17.28
C ALA A 250 2.08 -16.34 -18.61
N GLU A 251 2.71 -15.40 -19.33
CA GLU A 251 3.47 -15.68 -20.55
C GLU A 251 4.73 -16.52 -20.27
N LEU A 252 5.45 -16.23 -19.18
CA LEU A 252 6.58 -17.04 -18.72
C LEU A 252 6.16 -18.50 -18.58
N HIS A 253 5.09 -18.77 -17.84
CA HIS A 253 4.62 -20.14 -17.60
C HIS A 253 4.09 -20.82 -18.86
N THR A 254 3.38 -20.09 -19.72
CA THR A 254 2.93 -20.61 -21.02
C THR A 254 4.12 -21.03 -21.88
N SER A 255 5.20 -20.25 -21.90
CA SER A 255 6.42 -20.58 -22.66
C SER A 255 7.18 -21.78 -22.12
N LEU A 256 7.00 -22.10 -20.83
CA LEU A 256 7.56 -23.28 -20.18
C LEU A 256 6.64 -24.52 -20.29
N GLY A 257 5.45 -24.37 -20.88
CA GLY A 257 4.43 -25.41 -21.00
C GLY A 257 3.60 -25.65 -19.73
N ASP A 258 3.73 -24.80 -18.70
CA ASP A 258 2.96 -24.87 -17.45
C ASP A 258 1.67 -24.06 -17.56
N MET A 259 0.67 -24.63 -18.25
CA MET A 259 -0.62 -23.97 -18.46
C MET A 259 -1.43 -23.78 -17.16
N GLU A 260 -1.19 -24.61 -16.15
CA GLU A 260 -1.84 -24.50 -14.84
C GLU A 260 -1.34 -23.24 -14.13
N ALA A 261 -0.02 -23.05 -14.04
CA ALA A 261 0.56 -21.86 -13.45
C ALA A 261 0.18 -20.59 -14.23
N ALA A 262 0.18 -20.65 -15.56
CA ALA A 262 -0.28 -19.52 -16.39
C ALA A 262 -1.73 -19.11 -16.03
N THR A 263 -2.63 -20.09 -15.91
CA THR A 263 -4.04 -19.85 -15.53
C THR A 263 -4.14 -19.28 -14.12
N ARG A 264 -3.35 -19.79 -13.16
CA ARG A 264 -3.32 -19.24 -11.78
C ARG A 264 -2.89 -17.77 -11.76
N TRP A 265 -1.92 -17.37 -12.58
CA TRP A 265 -1.48 -15.97 -12.65
C TRP A 265 -2.49 -15.05 -13.34
N THR A 266 -3.19 -15.52 -14.37
CA THR A 266 -4.34 -14.80 -14.94
C THR A 266 -5.45 -14.60 -13.91
N ALA A 267 -5.77 -15.63 -13.13
CA ALA A 267 -6.76 -15.52 -12.05
C ALA A 267 -6.26 -14.61 -10.90
N ALA A 268 -4.96 -14.63 -10.59
CA ALA A 268 -4.36 -13.74 -9.60
C ALA A 268 -4.47 -12.27 -10.04
N LYS A 269 -4.23 -11.97 -11.32
CA LYS A 269 -4.46 -10.64 -11.91
C LYS A 269 -5.89 -10.18 -11.68
N GLN A 270 -6.87 -11.00 -12.06
CA GLN A 270 -8.29 -10.67 -11.91
C GLN A 270 -8.66 -10.38 -10.44
N ARG A 271 -8.22 -11.24 -9.52
CA ARG A 271 -8.50 -11.10 -8.09
C ARG A 271 -7.81 -9.89 -7.46
N LEU A 272 -6.51 -9.69 -7.70
CA LEU A 272 -5.75 -8.62 -7.05
C LEU A 272 -6.11 -7.23 -7.59
N LEU A 273 -6.48 -7.15 -8.86
CA LEU A 273 -6.84 -5.89 -9.53
C LEU A 273 -8.35 -5.68 -9.65
N VAL A 274 -9.17 -6.56 -9.06
CA VAL A 274 -10.62 -6.38 -9.04
C VAL A 274 -11.17 -6.22 -10.47
N LEU A 275 -10.60 -6.97 -11.41
CA LEU A 275 -11.06 -6.91 -12.80
C LEU A 275 -12.27 -7.81 -12.91
N THR A 276 -13.41 -7.25 -13.30
CA THR A 276 -14.61 -8.03 -13.64
C THR A 276 -14.24 -9.08 -14.69
N ALA A 277 -14.58 -10.34 -14.40
CA ALA A 277 -14.37 -11.48 -15.30
C ALA A 277 -15.17 -11.36 -16.60
#